data_AF-A0A662T4X9-F1
#
_entry.id   AF-A0A662T4X9-F1
#
_cell.length_a   1.000
_cell.length_b   1.000
_cell.length_c   1.000
_cell.angle_alpha   90.00
_cell.angle_beta   90.00
_cell.angle_gamma   90.00
#
_symmetry.space_group_name_H-M   'P 1'
#
loop_
_entity.id
_entity.type
_entity.pdbx_description
1 polymer ?
#
loop_
_entity_poly.entity_id
_entity_poly.type
_entity_poly.pdbx_seq_one_letter_code
_entity_poly.pdbx_strand_id
1 'polypeptide(L)'
;MGCIHEAHKKDWLKTSNYIMKLHPYCSKCGTVKNVSSDKGKKMNYFIVALYKLRKNLKRKGYKISEAQIRLIAKELSQIDGFQDTWWITFSKQREIFVKVVKKYVKVSENVIRSALY
;
A
#
# COMPACT_ATOMS: atom_id res chain seq x y z
N MET A 1 -8.32 -6.92 13.84
CA MET A 1 -9.62 -6.26 13.56
C MET A 1 -9.32 -4.84 13.11
N GLY A 2 -9.80 -4.42 11.93
CA GLY A 2 -9.56 -3.06 11.43
C GLY A 2 -10.50 -2.06 12.09
N CYS A 3 -10.00 -0.89 12.50
CA CYS A 3 -10.83 0.20 13.00
C CYS A 3 -11.44 0.98 11.83
N ILE A 4 -12.74 1.30 11.92
CA ILE A 4 -13.35 2.33 11.05
C ILE A 4 -13.06 3.68 11.70
N HIS A 5 -12.04 4.37 11.17
CA HIS A 5 -11.52 5.59 11.77
C HIS A 5 -12.52 6.74 11.75
N GLU A 6 -12.66 7.39 12.90
CA GLU A 6 -13.52 8.56 13.10
C GLU A 6 -12.79 9.58 13.97
N ALA A 7 -12.69 10.82 13.52
CA ALA A 7 -11.91 11.86 14.19
C ALA A 7 -12.79 13.06 14.55
N HIS A 8 -12.90 13.33 15.86
CA HIS A 8 -13.58 14.52 16.38
C HIS A 8 -12.62 15.60 16.88
N LYS A 9 -11.33 15.27 17.03
CA LYS A 9 -10.28 16.14 17.57
C LYS A 9 -9.01 16.04 16.72
N LYS A 10 -8.13 17.03 16.86
CA LYS A 10 -6.87 17.12 16.13
C LYS A 10 -5.80 17.73 17.02
N ASP A 11 -4.57 17.27 16.87
CA ASP A 11 -3.40 17.77 17.61
C ASP A 11 -2.28 18.17 16.66
N TRP A 12 -1.43 19.09 17.12
CA TRP A 12 -0.25 19.50 16.37
C TRP A 12 0.85 18.46 16.53
N LEU A 13 1.22 17.82 15.43
CA LEU A 13 2.28 16.81 15.39
C LEU A 13 3.28 17.11 14.28
N LYS A 14 4.52 16.64 14.47
CA LYS A 14 5.55 16.71 13.44
C LYS A 14 5.25 15.68 12.34
N THR A 15 5.29 16.14 11.10
CA THR A 15 5.31 15.26 9.93
C THR A 15 6.68 14.58 9.78
N SER A 16 6.80 13.62 8.85
CA SER A 16 8.06 12.95 8.51
C SER A 16 9.18 13.91 8.10
N ASN A 17 8.83 15.10 7.61
CA ASN A 17 9.78 16.14 7.20
C ASN A 17 10.00 17.19 8.30
N TYR A 18 9.67 16.87 9.55
CA TYR A 18 9.78 17.74 10.74
C TYR A 18 8.91 19.01 10.75
N ILE A 19 8.06 19.21 9.74
CA ILE A 19 7.10 20.31 9.69
C ILE A 19 5.93 20.00 10.62
N MET A 20 5.56 20.95 11.47
CA MET A 20 4.37 20.87 12.33
C MET A 20 3.09 21.02 11.50
N LYS A 21 2.18 20.07 11.62
CA LYS A 21 0.84 20.14 11.01
C LYS A 21 -0.21 19.69 12.01
N LEU A 22 -1.46 20.03 11.70
CA LEU A 22 -2.61 19.59 12.47
C LEU A 22 -3.04 18.19 12.00
N HIS A 23 -2.92 17.20 12.88
CA HIS A 23 -3.22 15.80 12.61
C HIS A 23 -4.51 15.36 13.32
N PRO A 24 -5.53 14.90 12.58
CA PRO A 24 -6.65 14.18 13.16
C PRO A 24 -6.17 12.86 13.78
N TYR A 25 -6.76 12.48 14.91
CA TYR A 25 -6.58 11.16 15.48
C TYR A 25 -7.92 10.45 15.63
N CYS A 26 -7.91 9.13 15.54
CA CYS A 26 -9.10 8.33 15.68
C CYS A 26 -9.56 8.34 17.14
N SER A 27 -10.79 8.78 17.38
CA SER A 27 -11.38 8.85 18.72
C SER A 27 -11.62 7.46 19.33
N LYS A 28 -11.60 6.40 18.52
CA LYS A 28 -11.86 5.01 18.92
C LYS A 28 -10.58 4.23 19.26
N CYS A 29 -9.53 4.37 18.45
CA CYS A 29 -8.29 3.58 18.60
C CYS A 29 -7.02 4.43 18.80
N GLY A 30 -7.11 5.76 18.79
CA GLY A 30 -5.96 6.65 18.97
C GLY A 30 -5.06 6.81 17.74
N THR A 31 -5.30 6.07 16.65
CA THR A 31 -4.46 6.13 15.45
C THR A 31 -4.44 7.53 14.84
N VAL A 32 -3.24 8.08 14.68
CA VAL A 32 -3.00 9.39 14.08
C VAL A 32 -3.06 9.29 12.55
N LYS A 33 -3.78 10.22 11.92
CA LYS A 33 -3.89 10.30 10.47
C LYS A 33 -2.59 10.79 9.86
N ASN A 34 -2.16 10.11 8.80
CA ASN A 34 -1.14 10.59 7.88
C ASN A 34 -1.74 11.72 7.01
N VAL A 35 -1.32 12.96 7.29
CA VAL A 35 -1.69 14.17 6.52
C VAL A 35 -0.60 14.60 5.53
N SER A 36 0.43 13.78 5.33
CA SER A 36 1.48 14.03 4.33
C SER A 36 1.00 13.72 2.91
N SER A 37 1.80 14.10 1.92
CA SER A 37 1.59 13.72 0.52
C SER A 37 1.81 12.22 0.26
N ASP A 38 2.59 11.54 1.12
CA ASP A 38 2.89 10.09 1.04
C ASP A 38 1.79 9.24 1.71
N LYS A 39 0.53 9.59 1.47
CA LYS A 39 -0.63 8.88 2.01
C LYS A 39 -0.82 7.52 1.33
N GLY A 40 -1.14 6.49 2.11
CA GLY A 40 -1.43 5.15 1.60
C GLY A 40 -2.53 5.12 0.54
N LYS A 41 -2.49 4.08 -0.30
CA LYS A 41 -3.46 3.78 -1.36
C LYS A 41 -4.34 2.60 -0.95
N LYS A 42 -5.57 2.57 -1.47
CA LYS A 42 -6.49 1.44 -1.29
C LYS A 42 -5.99 0.19 -2.03
N MET A 43 -6.46 -0.99 -1.60
CA MET A 43 -6.12 -2.28 -2.23
C MET A 43 -6.29 -2.28 -3.76
N ASN A 44 -7.36 -1.65 -4.28
CA ASN A 44 -7.62 -1.57 -5.72
C ASN A 44 -6.45 -0.98 -6.53
N TYR A 45 -5.71 -0.04 -5.97
CA TYR A 45 -4.52 0.52 -6.62
C TYR A 45 -3.47 -0.57 -6.90
N PHE A 46 -3.22 -1.45 -5.94
CA PHE A 46 -2.26 -2.55 -6.05
C PHE A 46 -2.76 -3.65 -6.99
N ILE A 47 -4.06 -3.92 -7.03
CA ILE A 47 -4.66 -4.82 -8.00
C ILE A 47 -4.43 -4.32 -9.43
N VAL A 48 -4.71 -3.04 -9.68
CA VAL A 48 -4.43 -2.41 -11.00
C VAL A 48 -2.94 -2.49 -11.34
N ALA A 49 -2.05 -2.26 -10.37
CA ALA A 49 -0.61 -2.42 -10.56
C ALA A 49 -0.22 -3.86 -10.95
N LEU A 50 -0.83 -4.89 -10.36
CA LEU A 50 -0.60 -6.29 -10.75
C LEU A 50 -1.02 -6.58 -12.19
N TYR A 51 -2.16 -6.05 -12.63
CA TYR A 51 -2.59 -6.20 -14.02
C TYR A 51 -1.70 -5.44 -14.99
N LYS A 52 -1.22 -4.23 -14.63
CA LYS A 52 -0.18 -3.51 -15.40
C LYS A 52 1.09 -4.34 -15.51
N LEU A 53 1.59 -4.90 -14.40
CA LEU A 53 2.76 -5.76 -14.36
C LEU A 53 2.59 -6.98 -15.27
N ARG A 54 1.45 -7.66 -15.19
CA ARG A 54 1.11 -8.81 -16.06
C ARG A 54 1.14 -8.43 -17.54
N LYS A 55 0.55 -7.28 -17.91
CA LYS A 55 0.55 -6.78 -19.30
C LYS A 55 1.96 -6.51 -19.80
N ASN A 56 2.80 -5.87 -18.98
CA ASN A 56 4.19 -5.55 -19.33
C ASN A 56 5.06 -6.80 -19.49
N LEU A 57 4.90 -7.78 -18.59
CA LEU A 57 5.63 -9.03 -18.65
C LEU A 57 5.17 -9.94 -19.79
N LYS A 58 3.87 -9.96 -20.11
CA LYS A 58 3.33 -10.73 -21.24
C LYS A 58 3.98 -10.33 -22.57
N ARG A 59 4.26 -9.03 -22.76
CA ARG A 59 4.98 -8.50 -23.94
C ARG A 59 6.42 -9.03 -24.07
N LYS A 60 7.01 -9.47 -22.95
CA LYS A 60 8.36 -10.05 -22.86
C LYS A 60 8.35 -11.58 -22.78
N GLY A 61 7.21 -12.22 -23.08
CA GLY A 61 7.05 -13.68 -23.02
C GLY A 61 6.79 -14.26 -21.63
N TYR A 62 6.82 -13.45 -20.57
CA TYR A 62 6.59 -13.93 -19.20
C TYR A 62 5.11 -13.86 -18.82
N LYS A 63 4.53 -14.99 -18.36
CA LYS A 63 3.12 -15.08 -17.99
C LYS A 63 2.95 -15.02 -16.47
N ILE A 64 2.12 -14.10 -15.99
CA ILE A 64 1.56 -14.14 -14.63
C ILE A 64 0.16 -14.75 -14.74
N SER A 65 -0.09 -15.82 -13.99
CA SER A 65 -1.39 -16.49 -13.93
C SER A 65 -2.39 -15.72 -13.06
N GLU A 66 -3.68 -15.96 -13.29
CA GLU A 66 -4.72 -15.38 -12.43
C GLU A 66 -4.60 -15.89 -10.98
N ALA A 67 -4.18 -17.14 -10.79
CA ALA A 67 -3.93 -17.72 -9.48
C ALA A 67 -2.81 -16.98 -8.73
N GLN A 68 -1.71 -16.62 -9.40
CA GLN A 68 -0.64 -15.80 -8.79
C GLN A 68 -1.16 -14.43 -8.35
N ILE A 69 -1.97 -13.75 -9.18
CA ILE A 69 -2.58 -12.46 -8.81
C ILE A 69 -3.46 -12.61 -7.56
N ARG A 70 -4.30 -13.65 -7.51
CA ARG A 70 -5.17 -13.91 -6.35
C ARG A 70 -4.38 -14.21 -5.08
N LEU A 71 -3.30 -15.00 -5.17
CA LEU A 71 -2.43 -15.30 -4.04
C LEU A 71 -1.75 -14.04 -3.50
N ILE A 72 -1.19 -13.21 -4.39
CA ILE A 72 -0.58 -11.93 -4.01
C ILE A 72 -1.62 -11.03 -3.34
N ALA A 73 -2.80 -10.86 -3.93
CA ALA A 73 -3.86 -10.02 -3.39
C ALA A 73 -4.32 -10.49 -2.01
N LYS A 74 -4.46 -11.81 -1.83
CA LYS A 74 -4.81 -12.41 -0.55
C LYS A 74 -3.73 -12.16 0.49
N GLU A 75 -2.46 -12.37 0.16
CA GLU A 75 -1.37 -12.11 1.11
C GLU A 75 -1.33 -10.62 1.51
N LEU A 76 -1.43 -9.70 0.56
CA LEU A 76 -1.49 -8.27 0.85
C LEU A 76 -2.68 -7.90 1.76
N SER A 77 -3.83 -8.54 1.59
CA SER A 77 -5.02 -8.28 2.43
C SER A 77 -4.87 -8.80 3.86
N GLN A 78 -4.02 -9.79 4.09
CA GLN A 78 -3.78 -10.39 5.39
C GLN A 78 -2.70 -9.67 6.19
N ILE A 79 -1.92 -8.79 5.55
CA ILE A 79 -0.92 -7.97 6.23
C ILE A 79 -1.63 -6.90 7.04
N ASP A 80 -1.42 -6.94 8.36
CA ASP A 80 -2.04 -6.01 9.28
C ASP A 80 -1.69 -4.56 8.93
N GLY A 81 -2.71 -3.70 8.95
CA GLY A 81 -2.58 -2.30 8.59
C GLY A 81 -2.34 -1.98 7.10
N PHE A 82 -2.14 -2.96 6.20
CA PHE A 82 -1.85 -2.66 4.79
C PHE A 82 -2.95 -1.87 4.10
N GLN A 83 -4.22 -2.17 4.40
CA GLN A 83 -5.37 -1.47 3.83
C GLN A 83 -5.75 -0.20 4.59
N ASP A 84 -5.11 0.05 5.73
CA ASP A 84 -5.43 1.18 6.58
C ASP A 84 -4.75 2.46 6.07
N THR A 85 -5.38 3.05 5.07
CA THR A 85 -4.91 4.31 4.44
C THR A 85 -4.90 5.51 5.40
N TRP A 86 -5.41 5.35 6.63
CA TRP A 86 -5.41 6.42 7.61
C TRP A 86 -4.01 6.74 8.09
N TRP A 87 -3.20 5.73 8.44
CA TRP A 87 -1.87 5.93 9.01
C TRP A 87 -0.74 5.46 8.10
N ILE A 88 -0.95 4.40 7.30
CA ILE A 88 0.14 3.82 6.52
C ILE A 88 0.63 4.78 5.43
N THR A 89 1.94 4.79 5.19
CA THR A 89 2.55 5.56 4.11
C THR A 89 2.51 4.77 2.80
N PHE A 90 2.41 5.46 1.66
CA PHE A 90 2.49 4.79 0.37
C PHE A 90 3.87 4.20 0.13
N SER A 91 4.94 4.87 0.57
CA SER A 91 6.30 4.29 0.57
C SER A 91 6.36 2.93 1.28
N LYS A 92 5.73 2.81 2.46
CA LYS A 92 5.71 1.53 3.18
C LYS A 92 4.92 0.46 2.44
N GLN A 93 3.76 0.83 1.88
CA GLN A 93 2.99 -0.11 1.06
C GLN A 93 3.76 -0.57 -0.18
N ARG A 94 4.56 0.30 -0.82
CA ARG A 94 5.40 -0.07 -1.97
C ARG A 94 6.44 -1.13 -1.59
N GLU A 95 7.11 -0.98 -0.45
CA GLU A 95 8.06 -1.98 0.06
C GLU A 95 7.38 -3.34 0.28
N ILE A 96 6.23 -3.32 0.97
CA ILE A 96 5.44 -4.52 1.25
C ILE A 96 5.00 -5.17 -0.06
N PHE A 97 4.46 -4.39 -0.99
CA PHE A 97 4.01 -4.85 -2.30
C PHE A 97 5.13 -5.55 -3.07
N VAL A 98 6.31 -4.92 -3.18
CA VAL A 98 7.47 -5.51 -3.85
C VAL A 98 7.86 -6.84 -3.18
N LYS A 99 7.94 -6.85 -1.84
CA LYS A 99 8.32 -8.05 -1.08
C LYS A 99 7.36 -9.21 -1.33
N VAL A 100 6.04 -8.97 -1.32
CA VAL A 100 5.03 -10.00 -1.57
C VAL A 100 5.07 -10.46 -3.02
N VAL A 101 5.10 -9.55 -3.99
CA VAL A 101 5.12 -9.91 -5.42
C VAL A 101 6.32 -10.78 -5.77
N LYS A 102 7.51 -10.48 -5.22
CA LYS A 102 8.73 -11.27 -5.44
C LYS A 102 8.62 -12.73 -5.00
N LYS A 103 7.74 -13.05 -4.02
CA LYS A 103 7.51 -14.44 -3.59
C LYS A 103 6.85 -15.27 -4.68
N TYR A 104 5.99 -14.65 -5.49
CA TYR A 104 5.17 -15.34 -6.50
C TYR A 104 5.65 -15.11 -7.94
N VAL A 105 6.39 -14.03 -8.19
CA VAL A 105 6.84 -13.60 -9.51
C VAL A 105 8.35 -13.40 -9.48
N LYS A 106 9.08 -14.25 -10.21
CA LYS A 106 10.56 -14.26 -10.25
C LYS A 106 11.08 -13.21 -11.24
N VAL A 107 10.90 -11.93 -10.91
CA VAL A 107 11.41 -10.80 -11.72
C VAL A 107 12.14 -9.80 -10.82
N SER A 108 12.96 -8.94 -11.43
CA SER A 108 13.70 -7.93 -10.68
C SER A 108 12.76 -6.92 -10.02
N GLU A 109 13.22 -6.36 -8.91
CA GLU A 109 12.48 -5.37 -8.15
C GLU A 109 12.14 -4.12 -8.97
N ASN A 110 13.05 -3.69 -9.85
CA ASN A 110 12.83 -2.55 -10.75
C ASN A 110 11.63 -2.76 -11.67
N VAL A 111 11.44 -3.99 -12.18
CA VAL A 111 10.30 -4.34 -13.03
C VAL A 111 8.99 -4.33 -12.25
N ILE A 112 9.01 -4.73 -10.97
CA ILE A 112 7.83 -4.66 -10.10
C ILE A 112 7.49 -3.20 -9.78
N ARG A 113 8.51 -2.40 -9.44
CA ARG A 113 8.35 -0.97 -9.11
C ARG A 113 7.83 -0.16 -10.29
N SER A 114 8.17 -0.51 -11.53
CA SER A 114 7.64 0.19 -12.71
C SER A 114 6.12 0.07 -12.88
N ALA A 115 5.47 -0.88 -12.19
CA ALA A 115 4.01 -1.01 -12.21
C ALA A 115 3.29 -0.08 -11.21
N LEU A 116 4.05 0.57 -10.31
CA LEU A 116 3.56 1.50 -9.28
C LEU A 116 3.67 2.97 -9.70
N TYR A 117 4.04 3.22 -10.97
CA TYR A 117 4.04 4.52 -11.62
C TYR A 117 3.08 4.49 -12.82
#